data_AF-A0A2H3TVH5-F1
#
_entry.id   AF-A0A2H3TVH5-F1
#
_cell.length_a   1.000
_cell.length_b   1.000
_cell.length_c   1.000
_cell.angle_alpha   90.00
_cell.angle_beta   90.00
_cell.angle_gamma   90.00
#
_symmetry.space_group_name_H-M   'P 1'
#
loop_
_entity.id
_entity.type
_entity.pdbx_description
1 polymer ?
#
loop_
_entity_poly.entity_id
_entity_poly.type
_entity_poly.pdbx_seq_one_letter_code
_entity_poly.pdbx_strand_id
1 'polypeptide(L)'
;MDCFSSLPPEINVMILLHLRTRSNIKLLLSASPTMLQHYRESKENIQRAHLQAELPGGLLQDALVVAKFPLKNPYIEDYITKATSTYPSRAYLCMPSPYSNVDQLQFRGQPIGIDILRVDALTDFERKRLFRADLRYKLVSKIHYLEDSLELKVIDKLVASAFKRSVAARPKHFGAFNIT
;
A
#
# COMPACT_ATOMS: atom_id res chain seq x y z
N MET A 1 -28.18 -4.72 -10.21
CA MET A 1 -27.66 -5.85 -9.42
C MET A 1 -26.15 -5.85 -9.62
N ASP A 2 -25.39 -5.73 -8.53
CA ASP A 2 -23.91 -5.79 -8.58
C ASP A 2 -23.47 -7.25 -8.47
N CYS A 3 -22.84 -7.81 -9.50
CA CYS A 3 -22.42 -9.21 -9.52
C CYS A 3 -21.31 -9.50 -8.49
N PHE A 4 -20.53 -8.49 -8.10
CA PHE A 4 -19.44 -8.64 -7.13
C PHE A 4 -19.93 -8.76 -5.68
N SER A 5 -21.20 -8.47 -5.42
CA SER A 5 -21.84 -8.71 -4.12
C SER A 5 -22.03 -10.19 -3.78
N SER A 6 -21.98 -11.06 -4.79
CA SER A 6 -22.06 -12.52 -4.61
C SER A 6 -20.71 -13.17 -4.31
N LEU A 7 -19.61 -12.43 -4.49
CA LEU A 7 -18.26 -12.93 -4.32
C LEU A 7 -17.74 -12.66 -2.90
N PRO A 8 -16.91 -13.58 -2.34
CA PRO A 8 -16.20 -13.31 -1.11
C PRO A 8 -15.28 -12.08 -1.23
N PRO A 9 -15.10 -11.30 -0.14
CA PRO A 9 -14.30 -10.08 -0.16
C PRO A 9 -12.83 -10.35 -0.56
N GLU A 10 -12.29 -11.53 -0.23
CA GLU A 10 -10.92 -11.92 -0.58
C GLU A 10 -10.72 -12.00 -2.09
N ILE A 11 -11.72 -12.52 -2.82
CA ILE A 11 -11.69 -12.64 -4.28
C ILE A 11 -11.80 -11.27 -4.93
N ASN A 12 -12.65 -10.40 -4.39
CA ASN A 12 -12.78 -9.02 -4.84
C ASN A 12 -11.45 -8.25 -4.70
N VAL A 13 -10.77 -8.39 -3.55
CA VAL A 13 -9.44 -7.79 -3.34
C VAL A 13 -8.39 -8.41 -4.27
N MET A 14 -8.42 -9.73 -4.50
CA MET A 14 -7.51 -10.40 -5.40
C MET A 14 -7.66 -9.89 -6.85
N ILE A 15 -8.89 -9.65 -7.30
CA ILE A 15 -9.17 -9.04 -8.61
C ILE A 15 -8.55 -7.64 -8.66
N LEU A 16 -8.78 -6.79 -7.64
CA LEU A 16 -8.19 -5.44 -7.58
C LEU A 16 -6.65 -5.46 -7.59
N LEU A 17 -6.02 -6.44 -6.95
CA LEU A 17 -4.57 -6.61 -6.95
C LEU A 17 -4.02 -7.04 -8.31
N HIS A 18 -4.77 -7.85 -9.07
CA HIS A 18 -4.35 -8.31 -10.41
C HIS A 18 -4.66 -7.31 -11.52
N LEU A 19 -5.51 -6.31 -11.25
CA LEU A 19 -5.74 -5.20 -12.17
C LEU A 19 -4.50 -4.31 -12.23
N ARG A 20 -3.61 -4.65 -13.15
CA ARG A 20 -2.29 -4.04 -13.32
C ARG A 20 -2.33 -2.56 -13.73
N THR A 21 -3.46 -2.08 -14.25
CA THR A 21 -3.61 -0.72 -14.79
C THR A 21 -4.74 0.04 -14.10
N ARG A 22 -4.44 1.28 -13.72
CA ARG A 22 -5.35 2.16 -12.97
C ARG A 22 -6.64 2.47 -13.73
N SER A 23 -6.57 2.57 -15.06
CA SER A 23 -7.74 2.75 -15.92
C SER A 23 -8.76 1.62 -15.76
N ASN A 24 -8.29 0.37 -15.61
CA ASN A 24 -9.16 -0.78 -15.43
C ASN A 24 -9.76 -0.81 -14.02
N ILE A 25 -8.97 -0.44 -13.01
CA ILE A 25 -9.48 -0.27 -11.64
C ILE A 25 -10.59 0.78 -11.64
N LYS A 26 -10.35 1.97 -12.21
CA LYS A 26 -11.34 3.05 -12.28
C LYS A 26 -12.65 2.62 -12.95
N LEU A 27 -12.55 1.93 -14.10
CA LEU A 27 -13.73 1.40 -14.79
C LEU A 27 -14.51 0.46 -13.87
N LEU A 28 -13.82 -0.45 -13.18
CA LEU A 28 -14.44 -1.40 -12.26
C LEU A 28 -15.09 -0.70 -11.05
N LEU A 29 -14.40 0.26 -10.43
CA LEU A 29 -14.92 1.04 -9.29
C LEU A 29 -16.15 1.87 -9.67
N SER A 30 -16.20 2.38 -10.90
CA SER A 30 -17.35 3.14 -11.40
C SER A 30 -18.55 2.27 -11.75
N ALA A 31 -18.31 1.00 -12.11
CA ALA A 31 -19.34 0.05 -12.51
C ALA A 31 -19.90 -0.76 -11.34
N SER A 32 -19.12 -0.95 -10.26
CA SER A 32 -19.50 -1.76 -9.10
C SER A 32 -19.29 -1.00 -7.77
N PRO A 33 -20.39 -0.66 -7.06
CA PRO A 33 -20.30 -0.08 -5.72
C PRO A 33 -19.68 -1.05 -4.69
N THR A 34 -19.89 -2.36 -4.81
CA THR A 34 -19.26 -3.34 -3.90
C THR A 34 -17.74 -3.35 -4.07
N MET A 35 -17.24 -3.29 -5.32
CA MET A 35 -15.80 -3.17 -5.58
C MET A 35 -15.22 -1.85 -5.07
N LEU A 36 -15.97 -0.74 -5.16
CA LEU A 36 -15.56 0.54 -4.59
C LEU A 36 -15.39 0.47 -3.08
N GLN A 37 -16.28 -0.22 -2.38
CA GLN A 37 -16.19 -0.39 -0.94
C GLN A 37 -14.98 -1.23 -0.54
N HIS A 38 -14.77 -2.39 -1.17
CA HIS A 38 -13.60 -3.22 -0.90
C HIS A 38 -12.28 -2.55 -1.27
N TYR A 39 -12.26 -1.73 -2.32
CA TYR A 39 -11.10 -0.90 -2.64
C TYR A 39 -10.79 0.10 -1.53
N ARG A 40 -11.80 0.74 -0.92
CA ARG A 40 -11.60 1.66 0.21
C ARG A 40 -11.04 0.94 1.44
N GLU A 41 -11.56 -0.24 1.73
CA GLU A 41 -11.14 -1.05 2.88
C GLU A 41 -9.72 -1.62 2.73
N SER A 42 -9.33 -2.01 1.52
CA SER A 42 -8.03 -2.63 1.23
C SER A 42 -7.00 -1.70 0.57
N LYS A 43 -7.31 -0.39 0.50
CA LYS A 43 -6.56 0.62 -0.26
C LYS A 43 -5.06 0.60 0.01
N GLU A 44 -4.67 0.56 1.29
CA GLU A 44 -3.25 0.58 1.64
C GLU A 44 -2.49 -0.65 1.13
N ASN A 45 -3.12 -1.82 1.17
CA ASN A 45 -2.49 -3.06 0.71
C ASN A 45 -2.35 -3.06 -0.82
N ILE A 46 -3.39 -2.60 -1.52
CA ILE A 46 -3.37 -2.43 -2.97
C ILE A 46 -2.29 -1.42 -3.37
N GLN A 47 -2.23 -0.26 -2.71
CA GLN A 47 -1.21 0.74 -2.96
C GLN A 47 0.20 0.20 -2.70
N ARG A 48 0.44 -0.51 -1.59
CA ARG A 48 1.74 -1.13 -1.30
C ARG A 48 2.15 -2.11 -2.39
N ALA A 49 1.23 -2.94 -2.90
CA ALA A 49 1.52 -3.88 -3.97
C ALA A 49 1.90 -3.18 -5.28
N HIS A 50 1.20 -2.10 -5.64
CA HIS A 50 1.53 -1.28 -6.82
C HIS A 50 2.86 -0.54 -6.66
N LEU A 51 3.10 0.05 -5.48
CA LEU A 51 4.39 0.67 -5.14
C LEU A 51 5.54 -0.33 -5.22
N GLN A 52 5.34 -1.57 -4.78
CA GLN A 52 6.33 -2.63 -4.88
C GLN A 52 6.63 -3.02 -6.34
N ALA A 53 5.63 -2.96 -7.22
CA ALA A 53 5.82 -3.18 -8.65
C ALA A 53 6.61 -2.03 -9.33
N GLU A 54 6.44 -0.78 -8.88
CA GLU A 54 7.14 0.40 -9.42
C GLU A 54 8.52 0.65 -8.78
N LEU A 55 8.75 0.16 -7.56
CA LEU A 55 10.00 0.27 -6.79
C LEU A 55 10.71 -1.10 -6.66
N PRO A 56 11.31 -1.62 -7.74
CA PRO A 56 11.99 -2.92 -7.70
C PRO A 56 13.27 -2.87 -6.85
N GLY A 57 13.67 -4.03 -6.32
CA GLY A 57 15.03 -4.24 -5.80
C GLY A 57 15.32 -3.66 -4.41
N GLY A 58 14.49 -3.96 -3.41
CA GLY A 58 14.73 -3.55 -2.01
C GLY A 58 14.54 -2.06 -1.72
N LEU A 59 14.43 -1.20 -2.75
CA LEU A 59 14.22 0.24 -2.60
C LEU A 59 12.94 0.59 -1.82
N LEU A 60 11.87 -0.21 -1.94
CA LEU A 60 10.68 0.01 -1.11
C LEU A 60 10.99 -0.25 0.38
N GLN A 61 11.80 -1.25 0.71
CA GLN A 61 12.19 -1.52 2.08
C GLN A 61 13.12 -0.42 2.61
N ASP A 62 14.12 -0.03 1.83
CA ASP A 62 15.01 1.10 2.12
C ASP A 62 14.21 2.38 2.42
N ALA A 63 13.22 2.69 1.57
CA ALA A 63 12.36 3.83 1.75
C ALA A 63 11.40 3.71 2.94
N LEU A 64 10.88 2.51 3.22
CA LEU A 64 10.04 2.27 4.39
C LEU A 64 10.83 2.40 5.69
N VAL A 65 12.11 1.98 5.70
CA VAL A 65 13.01 2.22 6.83
C VAL A 65 13.19 3.72 7.04
N VAL A 66 13.45 4.49 5.98
CA VAL A 66 13.60 5.95 6.06
C VAL A 66 12.28 6.65 6.45
N ALA A 67 11.15 6.26 5.88
CA ALA A 67 9.85 6.88 6.14
C ALA A 67 9.31 6.56 7.53
N LYS A 68 9.59 5.34 8.03
CA LYS A 68 9.20 4.96 9.38
C LYS A 68 10.08 5.56 10.45
N PHE A 69 11.18 6.28 10.12
CA PHE A 69 12.07 6.98 11.08
C PHE A 69 11.26 7.59 12.24
N PRO A 70 11.23 6.95 13.41
CA PRO A 70 10.93 7.68 14.62
C PRO A 70 12.31 8.19 15.04
N LEU A 71 12.45 9.48 15.29
CA LEU A 71 13.70 10.11 15.78
C LEU A 71 14.20 9.51 17.13
N LYS A 72 13.60 8.42 17.63
CA LYS A 72 13.85 7.74 18.91
C LYS A 72 13.64 6.22 18.87
N ASN A 73 13.88 5.53 17.75
CA ASN A 73 13.83 4.06 17.75
C ASN A 73 15.25 3.47 17.87
N PRO A 74 15.59 2.78 18.98
CA PRO A 74 16.93 2.21 19.18
C PRO A 74 17.28 1.08 18.19
N TYR A 75 16.31 0.61 17.40
CA TYR A 75 16.49 -0.47 16.42
C TYR A 75 16.72 0.02 14.99
N ILE A 76 17.00 1.32 14.78
CA ILE A 76 17.17 1.86 13.42
C ILE A 76 18.38 1.27 12.71
N GLU A 77 19.48 1.08 13.43
CA GLU A 77 20.71 0.50 12.92
C GLU A 77 20.49 -0.96 12.52
N ASP A 78 19.73 -1.71 13.33
CA ASP A 78 19.27 -3.08 13.00
C ASP A 78 18.48 -3.12 11.68
N TYR A 79 17.55 -2.18 11.48
CA TYR A 79 16.77 -2.10 10.24
C TYR A 79 17.64 -1.78 9.02
N ILE A 80 18.56 -0.82 9.16
CA ILE A 80 19.48 -0.44 8.07
C ILE A 80 20.40 -1.62 7.73
N THR A 81 20.96 -2.29 8.74
CA THR A 81 21.80 -3.50 8.60
C THR A 81 21.07 -4.59 7.81
N LYS A 82 19.79 -4.81 8.10
CA LYS A 82 18.97 -5.81 7.42
C LYS A 82 18.71 -5.44 5.96
N ALA A 83 18.46 -4.16 5.69
CA ALA A 83 18.17 -3.64 4.36
C ALA A 83 19.42 -3.57 3.45
N THR A 84 20.60 -3.36 4.03
CA THR A 84 21.89 -3.33 3.30
C THR A 84 22.55 -4.69 3.20
N SER A 85 22.10 -5.70 3.95
CA SER A 85 22.63 -7.07 3.89
C SER A 85 22.58 -7.65 2.48
N THR A 86 23.60 -8.44 2.13
CA THR A 86 23.65 -9.22 0.87
C THR A 86 22.43 -10.13 0.70
N TYR A 87 21.85 -10.60 1.81
CA TYR A 87 20.67 -11.46 1.82
C TYR A 87 19.60 -10.91 2.78
N PRO A 88 18.82 -9.90 2.37
CA PRO A 88 17.89 -9.19 3.25
C PRO A 88 16.87 -10.11 3.91
N SER A 89 16.28 -11.04 3.15
CA SER A 89 15.29 -12.01 3.66
C SER A 89 15.82 -12.85 4.82
N ARG A 90 17.11 -13.19 4.80
CA ARG A 90 17.77 -13.91 5.91
C ARG A 90 18.09 -12.98 7.08
N ALA A 91 18.52 -11.75 6.81
CA ALA A 91 18.79 -10.76 7.84
C ALA A 91 17.53 -10.39 8.64
N TYR A 92 16.37 -10.29 7.97
CA TYR A 92 15.08 -10.03 8.63
C TYR A 92 14.59 -11.16 9.54
N LEU A 93 15.13 -12.38 9.45
CA LEU A 93 14.86 -13.47 10.40
C LEU A 93 15.60 -13.31 11.73
N CYS A 94 16.56 -12.39 11.77
CA CYS A 94 17.41 -12.17 12.93
C CYS A 94 16.83 -11.08 13.83
N MET A 95 16.95 -11.26 15.14
CA MET A 95 16.50 -10.28 16.13
C MET A 95 17.70 -9.53 16.71
N PRO A 96 17.57 -8.20 16.93
CA PRO A 96 18.55 -7.47 17.72
C PRO A 96 18.51 -7.99 19.16
N SER A 97 19.68 -8.23 19.74
CA SER A 97 19.81 -8.70 21.12
C SER A 97 19.65 -7.53 22.09
N PRO A 98 18.66 -7.54 22.99
CA PRO A 98 18.50 -6.48 23.99
C PRO A 98 19.48 -6.58 25.16
N TYR A 99 20.28 -7.66 25.25
CA TYR A 99 21.11 -7.98 26.43
C TYR A 99 22.59 -8.21 26.13
N SER A 100 23.03 -8.16 24.87
CA SER A 100 24.45 -8.33 24.54
C SER A 100 25.10 -6.98 24.27
N ASN A 101 26.24 -6.74 24.93
CA ASN A 101 27.18 -5.66 24.61
C ASN A 101 27.85 -5.81 23.23
N VAL A 102 27.29 -6.68 22.38
CA VAL A 102 27.78 -7.04 21.06
C VAL A 102 26.74 -6.53 20.08
N ASP A 103 27.14 -5.58 19.25
CA ASP A 103 26.37 -5.02 18.13
C ASP A 103 26.18 -6.09 17.04
N GLN A 104 25.56 -7.24 17.35
CA GLN A 104 25.35 -8.36 16.41
C GLN A 104 23.91 -8.86 16.37
N LEU A 105 23.50 -9.21 15.15
CA LEU A 105 22.21 -9.86 14.89
C LEU A 105 22.21 -11.29 15.44
N GLN A 106 21.13 -11.68 16.13
CA GLN A 106 20.98 -13.05 16.62
C GLN A 106 19.92 -13.82 15.84
N PHE A 107 20.16 -15.10 15.60
CA PHE A 107 19.15 -16.03 15.13
C PHE A 107 18.99 -17.14 16.16
N ARG A 108 17.76 -17.30 16.67
CA ARG A 108 17.44 -18.24 17.75
C ARG A 108 18.36 -18.12 18.98
N GLY A 109 18.78 -16.90 19.32
CA GLY A 109 19.65 -16.63 20.47
C GLY A 109 21.15 -16.90 20.25
N GLN A 110 21.55 -17.32 19.05
CA GLN A 110 22.96 -17.40 18.67
C GLN A 110 23.38 -16.16 17.86
N PRO A 111 24.55 -15.56 18.15
CA PRO A 111 25.07 -14.45 17.37
C PRO A 111 25.44 -14.94 15.97
N ILE A 112 24.92 -14.25 14.96
CA ILE A 112 25.42 -14.34 13.60
C ILE A 112 26.39 -13.18 13.48
N GLY A 113 27.60 -13.41 12.98
CA GLY A 113 28.66 -12.40 12.81
C GLY A 113 28.34 -11.27 11.80
N ILE A 114 27.08 -10.87 11.69
CA ILE A 114 26.62 -9.67 11.00
C ILE A 114 26.58 -8.57 12.06
N ASP A 115 27.57 -7.70 12.01
CA ASP A 115 27.63 -6.53 12.86
C ASP A 115 26.56 -5.51 12.45
N ILE A 116 25.96 -4.87 13.45
CA ILE A 116 24.97 -3.83 13.25
C ILE A 116 25.68 -2.60 12.66
N LEU A 117 25.25 -2.23 11.46
CA LEU A 117 25.69 -1.07 10.71
C LEU A 117 25.22 0.21 11.41
N ARG A 118 26.17 0.90 12.03
CA ARG A 118 25.93 2.22 12.64
C ARG A 118 25.62 3.26 11.57
N VAL A 119 24.73 4.19 11.88
CA VAL A 119 24.36 5.27 10.94
C VAL A 119 25.59 6.10 10.54
N ASP A 120 26.52 6.29 11.47
CA ASP A 120 27.75 7.08 11.25
C ASP A 120 28.77 6.36 10.36
N ALA A 121 28.66 5.04 10.24
CA ALA A 121 29.57 4.19 9.45
C ALA A 121 29.06 3.96 8.00
N LEU A 122 27.90 4.49 7.63
CA LEU A 122 27.33 4.30 6.30
C LEU A 122 28.23 4.87 5.20
N THR A 123 28.48 4.07 4.18
CA THR A 123 29.20 4.49 2.99
C THR A 123 28.41 5.57 2.22
N ASP A 124 29.11 6.41 1.44
CA ASP A 124 28.44 7.39 0.56
C ASP A 124 27.47 6.72 -0.44
N PHE A 125 27.78 5.49 -0.84
CA PHE A 125 26.93 4.69 -1.71
C PHE A 125 25.61 4.30 -1.03
N GLU A 126 25.67 3.79 0.20
CA GLU A 126 24.47 3.42 0.97
C GLU A 126 23.63 4.64 1.31
N ARG A 127 24.26 5.77 1.70
CA ARG A 127 23.56 7.03 1.93
C ARG A 127 22.84 7.53 0.68
N LYS A 128 23.50 7.50 -0.48
CA LYS A 128 22.86 7.85 -1.77
C LYS A 128 21.72 6.90 -2.13
N ARG A 129 21.86 5.61 -1.85
CA ARG A 129 20.83 4.59 -2.10
C ARG A 129 19.60 4.84 -1.23
N LEU A 130 19.77 5.01 0.08
CA LEU A 130 18.68 5.30 1.03
C LEU A 130 17.98 6.61 0.68
N PHE A 131 18.73 7.66 0.37
CA PHE A 131 18.16 8.95 -0.03
C PHE A 131 17.37 8.86 -1.34
N ARG A 132 17.91 8.16 -2.35
CA ARG A 132 17.21 7.91 -3.61
C ARG A 132 15.94 7.09 -3.40
N ALA A 133 15.98 6.11 -2.52
CA ALA A 133 14.82 5.29 -2.16
C ALA A 133 13.74 6.14 -1.49
N ASP A 134 14.09 6.91 -0.46
CA ASP A 134 13.15 7.80 0.23
C ASP A 134 12.54 8.85 -0.69
N LEU A 135 13.36 9.53 -1.51
CA LEU A 135 12.86 10.49 -2.49
C LEU A 135 11.89 9.84 -3.48
N ARG A 136 12.25 8.70 -4.05
CA ARG A 136 11.40 8.00 -5.02
C ARG A 136 10.11 7.53 -4.37
N TYR A 137 10.17 6.95 -3.18
CA TYR A 137 8.98 6.54 -2.45
C TYR A 137 8.09 7.73 -2.13
N LYS A 138 8.63 8.85 -1.63
CA LYS A 138 7.84 10.06 -1.34
C LYS A 138 7.21 10.63 -2.61
N LEU A 139 7.93 10.67 -3.73
CA LEU A 139 7.39 11.17 -4.99
C LEU A 139 6.29 10.26 -5.51
N VAL A 140 6.56 8.96 -5.63
CA VAL A 140 5.62 7.98 -6.16
C VAL A 140 4.40 7.83 -5.25
N SER A 141 4.58 7.75 -3.93
CA SER A 141 3.47 7.70 -2.97
C SER A 141 2.62 8.97 -3.00
N LYS A 142 3.23 10.15 -3.15
CA LYS A 142 2.49 11.42 -3.21
C LYS A 142 1.73 11.59 -4.52
N ILE A 143 2.31 11.15 -5.64
CA ILE A 143 1.62 11.04 -6.93
C ILE A 143 0.41 10.11 -6.79
N HIS A 144 0.61 8.89 -6.26
CA HIS A 144 -0.47 7.93 -6.00
C HIS A 144 -1.56 8.50 -5.08
N TYR A 145 -1.20 9.18 -3.99
CA TYR A 145 -2.16 9.73 -3.05
C TYR A 145 -2.99 10.86 -3.66
N LEU A 146 -2.35 11.77 -4.39
CA LEU A 146 -3.01 12.91 -5.04
C LEU A 146 -3.96 12.42 -6.14
N GLU A 147 -3.52 11.47 -6.96
CA GLU A 147 -4.31 10.90 -8.05
C GLU A 147 -5.48 10.09 -7.51
N ASP A 148 -5.29 9.21 -6.52
CA ASP A 148 -6.39 8.47 -5.88
C ASP A 148 -7.41 9.39 -5.22
N SER A 149 -6.96 10.48 -4.57
CA SER A 149 -7.86 11.47 -3.95
C SER A 149 -8.70 12.20 -4.99
N LEU A 150 -8.12 12.53 -6.14
CA LEU A 150 -8.82 13.16 -7.24
C LEU A 150 -9.79 12.17 -7.90
N GLU A 151 -9.36 10.93 -8.12
CA GLU A 151 -10.16 9.87 -8.76
C GLU A 151 -11.36 9.46 -7.94
N LEU A 152 -11.19 9.25 -6.62
CA LEU A 152 -12.31 8.93 -5.73
C LEU A 152 -13.35 10.06 -5.70
N LYS A 153 -12.92 11.32 -5.71
CA LYS A 153 -13.85 12.47 -5.80
C LYS A 153 -14.62 12.52 -7.11
N VAL A 154 -13.98 12.15 -8.23
CA VAL A 154 -14.65 12.08 -9.53
C VAL A 154 -15.66 10.94 -9.56
N ILE A 155 -15.29 9.76 -9.04
CA ILE A 155 -16.19 8.60 -8.94
C ILE A 155 -17.38 8.95 -8.03
N ASP A 156 -17.16 9.56 -6.86
CA ASP A 156 -18.23 9.97 -5.95
C ASP A 156 -19.19 10.97 -6.61
N LYS A 157 -18.68 11.93 -7.40
CA LYS A 157 -19.52 12.85 -8.19
C LYS A 157 -20.33 12.12 -9.26
N LEU A 158 -19.72 11.17 -9.97
CA LEU A 158 -20.39 10.39 -11.02
C LEU A 158 -21.49 9.51 -10.41
N VAL A 159 -21.18 8.78 -9.34
CA VAL A 159 -22.14 7.97 -8.59
C VAL A 159 -23.29 8.85 -8.09
N ALA A 160 -23.00 9.98 -7.44
CA ALA A 160 -24.02 10.91 -6.99
C ALA A 160 -24.91 11.45 -8.13
N SER A 161 -24.32 11.71 -9.31
CA SER A 161 -25.08 12.15 -10.49
C SER A 161 -25.95 11.05 -11.11
N ALA A 162 -25.50 9.80 -11.08
CA ALA A 162 -26.24 8.64 -11.56
C ALA A 162 -27.44 8.33 -10.67
N PHE A 163 -27.27 8.42 -9.34
CA PHE A 163 -28.38 8.29 -8.38
C PHE A 163 -29.41 9.41 -8.55
N LYS A 164 -29.00 10.66 -8.79
CA LYS A 164 -29.93 11.77 -9.07
C LYS A 164 -30.74 11.55 -10.35
N ARG A 165 -30.10 11.03 -11.42
CA ARG A 165 -30.80 10.72 -12.69
C ARG A 165 -31.79 9.57 -12.55
N SER A 166 -31.47 8.53 -11.78
CA SER A 166 -32.38 7.42 -11.47
C SER A 166 -33.64 7.87 -10.72
N VAL A 167 -33.50 8.78 -9.74
CA VAL A 167 -34.63 9.34 -9.00
C VAL A 167 -35.52 10.23 -9.89
N ALA A 168 -34.93 10.98 -10.82
CA ALA A 168 -35.67 11.83 -11.76
C ALA A 168 -36.38 11.04 -12.89
N ALA A 169 -35.90 9.84 -13.22
CA ALA A 169 -36.42 9.01 -14.30
C ALA A 169 -37.57 8.06 -13.88
N ARG A 170 -38.08 8.12 -12.65
CA ARG A 170 -39.27 7.36 -12.24
C ARG A 170 -40.52 8.03 -12.87
N PRO A 171 -41.21 7.42 -13.84
CA PRO A 171 -42.41 8.01 -14.41
C PRO A 171 -43.53 8.00 -13.36
N LYS A 172 -44.16 9.16 -13.15
CA LYS A 172 -45.39 9.31 -12.36
C LYS A 172 -46.58 8.74 -13.14
N HIS A 173 -46.60 7.44 -13.38
CA HIS A 173 -47.79 6.78 -13.90
C HIS A 173 -48.08 5.54 -13.06
N PHE A 174 -48.72 5.76 -11.92
CA PHE A 174 -49.63 4.78 -11.36
C PHE A 174 -51.03 5.36 -11.48
N GLY A 175 -51.78 4.81 -12.44
CA GLY A 175 -53.17 5.14 -12.66
C GLY A 175 -54.00 4.80 -11.44
N ALA A 176 -54.94 5.68 -11.13
CA ALA A 176 -56.07 5.36 -10.28
C ALA A 176 -56.92 4.30 -10.99
N PHE A 177 -56.72 3.03 -10.64
CA PHE A 177 -57.74 2.01 -10.81
C PHE A 177 -58.64 2.07 -9.57
N ASN A 178 -59.74 2.81 -9.66
CA ASN A 178 -60.89 2.58 -8.80
C ASN A 178 -61.69 1.42 -9.41
N ILE A 179 -61.73 0.32 -8.68
CA ILE A 179 -62.66 -0.79 -8.89
C ILE A 179 -63.77 -0.61 -7.87
N THR A 180 -65.01 -0.68 -8.38
CA THR A 180 -66.34 -0.67 -7.72
C THR A 180 -66.77 0.60 -7.01
#